data_AF-A0A6C7EFZ0-F1
#
_entry.id   AF-A0A6C7EFZ0-F1
#
_cell.length_a   1.000
_cell.length_b   1.000
_cell.length_c   1.000
_cell.angle_alpha   90.00
_cell.angle_beta   90.00
_cell.angle_gamma   90.00
#
_symmetry.space_group_name_H-M   'P 1'
#
loop_
_entity.id
_entity.type
_entity.pdbx_description
1 polymer ?
#
loop_
_entity_poly.entity_id
_entity_poly.type
_entity_poly.pdbx_seq_one_letter_code
_entity_poly.pdbx_strand_id
1 'polypeptide(L)'
;MARCRWCRRVLPKRAGRGRPKLFCAQKCRQWDWVTRQRAAELDLSENELVIARDQLDALHDELYVLSCAVDDAKRDLAAPGRRSAKELRELVDWLIEAAEALQARNLL
;
A
#
# COMPACT_ATOMS: atom_id res chain seq x y z
N MET A 1 6.87 -16.00 -0.07
CA MET A 1 6.46 -16.08 1.36
C MET A 1 4.94 -16.07 1.42
N ALA A 2 4.29 -16.94 2.18
CA ALA A 2 2.82 -16.95 2.27
C ALA A 2 2.33 -15.74 3.10
N ARG A 3 1.21 -15.14 2.70
CA ARG A 3 0.57 -14.01 3.39
C ARG A 3 -0.83 -14.40 3.84
N CYS A 4 -1.29 -13.80 4.94
CA CYS A 4 -2.67 -13.93 5.39
C CYS A 4 -3.62 -13.47 4.28
N ARG A 5 -4.67 -14.25 3.99
CA ARG A 5 -5.67 -13.88 2.98
C ARG A 5 -6.43 -12.60 3.35
N TRP A 6 -6.74 -12.41 4.63
CA TRP A 6 -7.39 -11.19 5.15
C TRP A 6 -6.43 -10.00 5.28
N CYS A 7 -5.54 -9.99 6.29
CA CYS A 7 -4.76 -8.80 6.64
C CYS A 7 -3.39 -8.69 5.96
N ARG A 8 -3.09 -9.54 4.97
CA ARG A 8 -1.82 -9.57 4.20
C ARG A 8 -0.51 -9.73 4.99
N ARG A 9 -0.58 -9.79 6.33
CA ARG A 9 0.56 -10.08 7.21
C ARG A 9 1.28 -11.35 6.77
N VAL A 10 2.60 -11.27 6.72
CA VAL A 10 3.48 -12.39 6.42
C VAL A 10 3.23 -13.53 7.42
N LEU A 11 2.99 -14.74 6.90
CA LEU A 11 2.82 -15.93 7.71
C LEU A 11 4.20 -16.53 8.04
N PRO A 12 4.37 -17.09 9.24
CA PRO A 12 5.64 -17.71 9.63
C PRO A 12 6.01 -18.81 8.63
N LYS A 13 7.29 -18.83 8.22
CA LYS A 13 7.83 -19.89 7.37
C LYS A 13 7.59 -21.23 8.06
N ARG A 14 6.95 -22.16 7.36
CA ARG A 14 6.67 -23.49 7.87
C ARG A 14 7.64 -24.48 7.21
N ALA A 15 8.33 -25.28 8.02
CA ALA A 15 9.07 -26.45 7.56
C ALA A 15 8.23 -27.70 7.85
N GLY A 16 8.11 -28.61 6.88
CA GLY A 16 7.41 -29.89 7.04
C GLY A 16 6.09 -30.04 6.27
N ARG A 17 5.47 -31.22 6.39
CA ARG A 17 4.24 -31.63 5.69
C ARG A 17 2.98 -31.11 6.40
N GLY A 18 1.90 -30.92 5.63
CA GLY A 18 0.57 -30.53 6.13
C GLY A 18 -0.04 -29.34 5.40
N ARG A 19 -1.33 -29.07 5.65
CA ARG A 19 -2.07 -27.96 4.99
C ARG A 19 -1.43 -26.61 5.32
N PRO A 20 -1.09 -25.77 4.32
CA PRO A 20 -0.59 -24.42 4.55
C PRO A 20 -1.60 -23.58 5.35
N LYS A 21 -1.10 -22.75 6.28
CA LYS A 21 -1.95 -21.74 6.92
C LYS A 21 -2.33 -20.69 5.88
N LEU A 22 -3.61 -20.34 5.86
CA LEU A 22 -4.14 -19.26 5.01
C LEU A 22 -4.38 -17.95 5.79
N PHE A 23 -4.41 -18.05 7.12
CA PHE A 23 -4.74 -16.94 8.03
C PHE A 23 -3.76 -16.88 9.20
N CYS A 24 -3.46 -15.67 9.68
CA CYS A 24 -2.58 -15.48 10.83
C CYS A 24 -3.29 -15.76 12.18
N ALA A 25 -4.61 -15.59 12.24
CA ALA A 25 -5.44 -15.79 13.44
C ALA A 25 -6.88 -16.18 13.09
N GLN A 26 -7.64 -16.70 14.07
CA GLN A 26 -9.07 -17.02 13.89
C GLN A 26 -9.90 -15.78 13.53
N LYS A 27 -9.63 -14.63 14.15
CA LYS A 27 -10.26 -13.34 13.80
C LYS A 27 -10.15 -13.04 12.30
N CYS A 28 -8.97 -13.23 11.70
CA CYS A 28 -8.77 -13.01 10.26
C CYS A 28 -9.58 -13.99 9.39
N ARG A 29 -9.73 -15.24 9.82
CA ARG A 29 -10.56 -16.22 9.11
C ARG A 29 -12.06 -15.85 9.18
N GLN A 30 -12.51 -15.37 10.33
CA GLN A 30 -13.90 -14.94 10.51
C GLN A 30 -14.22 -13.72 9.65
N TRP A 31 -13.36 -12.70 9.65
CA TRP A 31 -13.57 -11.50 8.84
C TRP A 31 -13.50 -11.75 7.33
N ASP A 32 -12.61 -12.65 6.88
CA ASP A 32 -12.57 -13.12 5.48
C ASP A 32 -13.93 -13.72 5.07
N TRP A 33 -14.50 -14.59 5.90
CA TRP A 33 -15.81 -15.18 5.64
C TRP A 33 -16.94 -14.14 5.63
N VAL A 34 -17.01 -13.25 6.64
CA VAL A 34 -18.02 -12.19 6.72
C VAL A 34 -17.95 -11.28 5.49
N THR A 35 -16.74 -10.92 5.06
CA THR A 35 -16.56 -10.02 3.91
C THR A 35 -16.99 -10.68 2.61
N ARG A 36 -16.66 -11.97 2.41
CA ARG A 36 -17.13 -12.73 1.24
C ARG A 36 -18.65 -12.88 1.21
N GLN A 37 -19.28 -13.07 2.36
CA GLN A 37 -20.75 -13.13 2.43
C GLN A 37 -21.36 -11.78 2.05
N ARG A 38 -20.86 -10.67 2.62
CA ARG A 38 -21.34 -9.31 2.29
C ARG A 38 -21.09 -8.95 0.83
N ALA A 39 -19.96 -9.36 0.27
CA ALA A 39 -19.67 -9.15 -1.16
C ALA A 39 -20.68 -9.88 -2.04
N ALA A 40 -21.03 -11.12 -1.70
CA ALA A 40 -22.07 -11.87 -2.41
C ALA A 40 -23.47 -11.22 -2.28
N GLU A 41 -23.81 -10.66 -1.10
CA GLU A 41 -25.06 -9.90 -0.90
C GLU A 41 -25.14 -8.62 -1.75
N LEU A 42 -23.98 -8.05 -2.11
CA LEU A 42 -23.86 -6.85 -2.94
C LEU A 42 -23.56 -7.16 -4.42
N ASP A 43 -23.59 -8.44 -4.81
CA ASP A 43 -23.23 -8.93 -6.16
C ASP A 43 -21.85 -8.43 -6.64
N LEU A 44 -20.90 -8.29 -5.71
CA LEU A 44 -19.53 -7.89 -6.01
C LEU A 44 -18.72 -9.10 -6.48
N SER A 45 -18.06 -8.96 -7.61
CA SER A 45 -17.08 -9.91 -8.11
C SER A 45 -15.82 -9.94 -7.23
N GLU A 46 -14.99 -10.99 -7.38
CA GLU A 46 -13.76 -11.15 -6.57
C GLU A 46 -12.75 -9.99 -6.70
N ASN A 47 -12.87 -9.16 -7.76
CA ASN A 47 -11.99 -8.02 -8.00
C ASN A 47 -12.64 -6.67 -7.65
N GLU A 48 -13.84 -6.68 -7.08
CA GLU A 48 -14.56 -5.49 -6.65
C GLU A 48 -14.51 -5.33 -5.14
N LEU A 49 -14.44 -4.08 -4.68
CA LEU A 49 -14.38 -3.74 -3.27
C LEU A 49 -15.13 -2.44 -3.00
N VAL A 50 -15.79 -2.37 -1.85
CA VAL A 50 -16.42 -1.14 -1.37
C VAL A 50 -15.44 -0.41 -0.47
N ILE A 51 -15.13 0.83 -0.84
CA ILE A 51 -14.31 1.75 -0.05
C ILE A 51 -15.14 2.99 0.29
N ALA A 52 -14.92 3.55 1.48
CA ALA A 52 -15.53 4.82 1.83
C ALA A 52 -14.95 5.92 0.94
N ARG A 53 -15.79 6.86 0.49
CA ARG A 53 -15.39 7.86 -0.49
C ARG A 53 -14.26 8.75 0.02
N ASP A 54 -14.34 9.15 1.28
CA ASP A 54 -13.31 9.90 2.01
C ASP A 54 -11.96 9.18 2.06
N GLN A 55 -11.94 7.86 2.23
CA GLN A 55 -10.72 7.06 2.21
C GLN A 55 -10.08 7.02 0.82
N LEU A 56 -10.89 6.93 -0.23
CA LEU A 56 -10.43 6.98 -1.61
C LEU A 56 -9.87 8.37 -1.96
N ASP A 57 -10.59 9.42 -1.60
CA ASP A 57 -10.18 10.81 -1.85
C ASP A 57 -8.86 11.10 -1.11
N ALA A 58 -8.74 10.70 0.18
CA ALA A 58 -7.49 10.85 0.92
C ALA A 58 -6.31 10.07 0.32
N LEU A 59 -6.56 8.91 -0.33
CA LEU A 59 -5.51 8.18 -1.03
C LEU A 59 -5.08 8.94 -2.31
N HIS A 60 -6.03 9.50 -3.05
CA HIS A 60 -5.73 10.30 -4.23
C HIS A 60 -4.92 11.55 -3.88
N ASP A 61 -5.24 12.23 -2.78
CA ASP A 61 -4.51 13.41 -2.33
C ASP A 61 -3.04 13.11 -2.03
N GLU A 62 -2.77 12.01 -1.31
CA GLU A 62 -1.39 11.59 -1.02
C GLU A 62 -0.62 11.15 -2.27
N LEU A 63 -1.28 10.41 -3.17
CA LEU A 63 -0.70 10.05 -4.46
C LEU A 63 -0.39 11.27 -5.31
N TYR A 64 -1.24 12.30 -5.24
CA TYR A 64 -1.02 13.56 -5.93
C TYR A 64 0.22 14.27 -5.39
N VAL A 65 0.40 14.35 -4.06
CA VAL A 65 1.62 14.92 -3.44
C VAL A 65 2.87 14.17 -3.90
N LEU A 66 2.85 12.83 -3.90
CA LEU A 66 3.97 12.04 -4.41
C LEU A 66 4.23 12.29 -5.91
N SER A 67 3.19 12.40 -6.72
CA SER A 67 3.33 12.71 -8.16
C SER A 67 4.01 14.07 -8.36
N CYS A 68 3.59 15.09 -7.61
CA CYS A 68 4.24 16.40 -7.64
C CYS A 68 5.71 16.31 -7.26
N ALA A 69 6.04 15.58 -6.18
CA ALA A 69 7.43 15.40 -5.74
C ALA A 69 8.30 14.72 -6.79
N VAL A 70 7.76 13.69 -7.47
CA VAL A 70 8.43 13.02 -8.58
C VAL A 70 8.66 13.96 -9.76
N ASP A 71 7.65 14.75 -10.12
CA ASP A 71 7.76 15.68 -11.24
C ASP A 71 8.70 16.84 -10.96
N ASP A 72 8.72 17.35 -9.72
CA ASP A 72 9.73 18.31 -9.25
C ASP A 72 11.12 17.69 -9.40
N ALA A 73 11.38 16.53 -8.80
CA ALA A 73 12.68 15.86 -8.88
C ALA A 73 13.14 15.63 -10.33
N LYS A 74 12.23 15.25 -11.24
CA LYS A 74 12.53 15.11 -12.68
C LYS A 74 12.94 16.44 -13.32
N ARG A 75 12.15 17.51 -13.12
CA ARG A 75 12.44 18.85 -13.66
C ARG A 75 13.81 19.32 -13.19
N ASP A 76 14.03 19.17 -11.91
CA ASP A 76 15.23 19.56 -11.21
C ASP A 76 16.46 18.79 -11.72
N LEU A 77 16.35 17.46 -11.90
CA LEU A 77 17.46 16.64 -12.41
C LEU A 77 17.74 16.88 -13.90
N ALA A 78 16.74 17.32 -14.67
CA ALA A 78 16.89 17.69 -16.07
C ALA A 78 17.47 19.11 -16.25
N ALA A 79 17.44 19.95 -15.21
CA ALA A 79 17.95 21.31 -15.29
C ALA A 79 19.47 21.31 -15.56
N PRO A 80 19.97 22.22 -16.42
CA PRO A 80 21.39 22.31 -16.72
C PRO A 80 22.18 22.79 -15.50
N GLY A 81 23.35 22.19 -15.30
CA GLY A 81 24.26 22.54 -14.19
C GLY A 81 24.60 21.33 -13.33
N ARG A 82 25.75 21.39 -12.66
CA ARG A 82 26.10 20.39 -11.65
C ARG A 82 25.40 20.75 -10.36
N ARG A 83 24.68 19.78 -9.80
CA ARG A 83 24.02 19.95 -8.51
C ARG A 83 24.92 19.49 -7.39
N SER A 84 24.89 20.25 -6.31
CA SER A 84 25.58 19.97 -5.09
C SER A 84 24.97 18.75 -4.41
N ALA A 85 25.77 18.09 -3.57
CA ALA A 85 25.26 17.00 -2.74
C ALA A 85 24.14 17.44 -1.78
N LYS A 86 24.06 18.74 -1.46
CA LYS A 86 23.00 19.32 -0.63
C LYS A 86 21.67 19.35 -1.38
N GLU A 87 21.64 19.90 -2.60
CA GLU A 87 20.42 19.96 -3.43
C GLU A 87 19.89 18.57 -3.76
N LEU A 88 20.78 17.60 -4.03
CA LEU A 88 20.38 16.22 -4.25
C LEU A 88 19.77 15.58 -3.00
N ARG A 89 20.27 15.94 -1.80
CA ARG A 89 19.72 15.46 -0.54
C ARG A 89 18.34 16.05 -0.29
N GLU A 90 18.16 17.36 -0.48
CA GLU A 90 16.88 18.03 -0.33
C GLU A 90 15.79 17.43 -1.23
N LEU A 91 16.15 17.06 -2.47
CA LEU A 91 15.22 16.36 -3.37
C LEU A 91 14.85 14.97 -2.91
N VAL A 92 15.81 14.22 -2.39
CA VAL A 92 15.55 12.88 -1.85
C VAL A 92 14.72 12.97 -0.58
N ASP A 93 15.00 13.95 0.28
CA ASP A 93 14.23 14.19 1.51
C ASP A 93 12.77 14.52 1.16
N TRP A 94 12.53 15.43 0.21
CA TRP A 94 11.19 15.74 -0.31
C TRP A 94 10.44 14.51 -0.84
N LEU A 95 11.12 13.65 -1.61
CA LEU A 95 10.54 12.40 -2.10
C LEU A 95 10.21 11.42 -0.98
N ILE A 96 11.07 11.32 0.03
CA ILE A 96 10.86 10.45 1.19
C ILE A 96 9.65 10.95 2.00
N GLU A 97 9.59 12.25 2.30
CA GLU A 97 8.46 12.85 3.03
C GLU A 97 7.12 12.57 2.33
N ALA A 98 7.05 12.74 1.00
CA ALA A 98 5.85 12.42 0.23
C ALA A 98 5.51 10.92 0.25
N ALA A 99 6.52 10.03 0.25
CA ALA A 99 6.33 8.58 0.28
C ALA A 99 5.97 8.04 1.67
N GLU A 100 6.41 8.69 2.75
CA GLU A 100 6.15 8.28 4.13
C GLU A 100 4.65 8.31 4.47
N ALA A 101 3.91 9.28 3.93
CA ALA A 101 2.45 9.34 4.07
C ALA A 101 1.79 8.04 3.56
N LEU A 102 2.19 7.58 2.37
CA LEU A 102 1.70 6.34 1.77
C LEU A 102 2.19 5.09 2.51
N GLN A 103 3.42 5.12 3.02
CA GLN A 103 3.98 4.02 3.81
C GLN A 103 3.21 3.81 5.13
N ALA A 104 2.87 4.91 5.81
CA ALA A 104 2.13 4.88 7.08
C ALA A 104 0.73 4.25 6.94
N ARG A 105 0.11 4.34 5.75
CA ARG A 105 -1.20 3.72 5.46
C ARG A 105 -1.17 2.20 5.43
N ASN A 106 0.01 1.58 5.48
CA ASN A 106 0.16 0.11 5.54
C ASN A 106 -0.60 -0.57 4.38
N LEU A 107 -0.41 -0.05 3.16
CA LEU A 107 -1.10 -0.50 1.95
C LEU A 107 -0.77 -1.97 1.55
N LEU A 108 0.09 -2.69 2.29
CA LEU A 108 0.59 -4.05 1.98
C LEU A 108 0.78 -5.00 3.18
#